data_AF-A0A2R6QQQ7-F1
#
_entry.id   AF-A0A2R6QQQ7-F1
#
_cell.length_a   1.000
_cell.length_b   1.000
_cell.length_c   1.000
_cell.angle_alpha   90.00
_cell.angle_beta   90.00
_cell.angle_gamma   90.00
#
_symmetry.space_group_name_H-M   'P 1'
#
loop_
_entity.id
_entity.type
_entity.pdbx_description
1 polymer ?
#
loop_
_entity_poly.entity_id
_entity_poly.type
_entity_poly.pdbx_seq_one_letter_code
_entity_poly.pdbx_strand_id
1 'polypeptide(L)'
;MLDICGLPPEKFRTICSSIDKLDKQSFEQIRKEMEEEKGLTVEAADKIGTFVKERGHPLELLSKLKQEGSKFLENEGSLVALNELESLFKVLEKSKCIDKVVFDLSLARGLDYYTGVIFEAVFKGNTQVGNVGSIAAGGRYDNFIGMFGTKKVPAVGVSLGIERVFPIMEQLHKDQATQDTETEVLVAILR
;
A
#
# COMPACT_ATOMS: atom_id res chain seq x y z
N MET A 1 -15.09 -4.54 0.49
CA MET A 1 -14.67 -5.59 -0.48
C MET A 1 -14.86 -7.00 0.07
N LEU A 2 -14.08 -7.46 1.06
CA LEU A 2 -14.14 -8.86 1.51
C LEU A 2 -15.51 -9.27 2.04
N ASP A 3 -16.16 -8.38 2.78
CA ASP A 3 -17.54 -8.53 3.24
C ASP A 3 -18.54 -8.72 2.07
N ILE A 4 -18.40 -7.92 1.00
CA ILE A 4 -19.18 -8.03 -0.25
C ILE A 4 -18.96 -9.39 -0.95
N CYS A 5 -17.77 -9.98 -0.81
CA CYS A 5 -17.47 -11.30 -1.34
C CYS A 5 -18.09 -12.44 -0.51
N GLY A 6 -18.70 -12.14 0.65
CA GLY A 6 -19.31 -13.11 1.55
C GLY A 6 -18.33 -13.71 2.56
N LEU A 7 -17.26 -12.98 2.90
CA LEU A 7 -16.25 -13.49 3.83
C LEU A 7 -16.72 -13.39 5.29
N PRO A 8 -16.66 -14.47 6.08
CA PRO A 8 -16.92 -14.40 7.52
C PRO A 8 -15.90 -13.51 8.25
N PRO A 9 -16.32 -12.74 9.29
CA PRO A 9 -15.42 -11.87 10.03
C PRO A 9 -14.19 -12.58 10.60
N GLU A 10 -14.34 -13.80 11.12
CA GLU A 10 -13.20 -14.60 11.64
C GLU A 10 -12.11 -14.90 10.60
N LYS A 11 -12.44 -14.91 9.30
CA LYS A 11 -11.50 -15.20 8.22
C LYS A 11 -10.88 -13.94 7.60
N PHE A 12 -11.30 -12.75 8.02
CA PHE A 12 -10.83 -11.48 7.46
C PHE A 12 -9.29 -11.38 7.47
N ARG A 13 -8.68 -11.61 8.64
CA ARG A 13 -7.24 -11.46 8.82
C ARG A 13 -6.44 -12.47 8.00
N THR A 14 -6.88 -13.73 8.01
CA THR A 14 -6.17 -14.80 7.30
C THR A 14 -6.22 -14.55 5.79
N ILE A 15 -7.36 -14.12 5.25
CA ILE A 15 -7.50 -13.80 3.83
C ILE A 15 -6.72 -12.53 3.44
N CYS A 16 -6.73 -11.48 4.25
CA CYS A 16 -5.87 -10.31 3.99
C CYS A 16 -4.39 -10.71 3.88
N SER A 17 -3.91 -11.62 4.75
CA SER A 17 -2.56 -12.16 4.66
C SER A 17 -2.29 -13.00 3.41
N SER A 18 -3.31 -13.63 2.80
CA SER A 18 -3.17 -14.27 1.48
C SER A 18 -3.02 -13.22 0.38
N ILE A 19 -3.85 -12.18 0.42
CA ILE A 19 -3.87 -11.12 -0.60
C ILE A 19 -2.54 -10.34 -0.59
N ASP A 20 -1.96 -10.08 0.60
CA ASP A 20 -0.65 -9.41 0.75
C ASP A 20 0.47 -10.10 -0.04
N LYS A 21 0.37 -11.41 -0.26
CA LYS A 21 1.37 -12.21 -0.99
C LYS A 21 1.26 -12.11 -2.51
N LEU A 22 0.27 -11.39 -3.05
CA LEU A 22 0.12 -11.18 -4.50
C LEU A 22 1.28 -10.39 -5.12
N ASP A 23 2.11 -9.75 -4.29
CA ASP A 23 3.36 -9.12 -4.69
C ASP A 23 4.42 -10.13 -5.16
N LYS A 24 4.36 -11.37 -4.65
CA LYS A 24 5.38 -12.43 -4.84
C LYS A 24 4.84 -13.71 -5.48
N GLN A 25 3.54 -13.95 -5.36
CA GLN A 25 2.89 -15.20 -5.77
C GLN A 25 1.82 -14.93 -6.81
N SER A 26 1.56 -15.91 -7.67
CA SER A 26 0.49 -15.80 -8.66
C SER A 26 -0.88 -15.88 -7.99
N PHE A 27 -1.89 -15.27 -8.61
CA PHE A 27 -3.26 -15.37 -8.11
C PHE A 27 -3.74 -16.83 -8.00
N GLU A 28 -3.27 -17.73 -8.87
CA GLU A 28 -3.63 -19.16 -8.80
C GLU A 28 -3.10 -19.82 -7.52
N GLN A 29 -1.88 -19.46 -7.08
CA GLN A 29 -1.33 -19.95 -5.82
C GLN A 29 -2.11 -19.40 -4.63
N ILE A 30 -2.43 -18.10 -4.64
CA ILE A 30 -3.23 -17.45 -3.60
C ILE A 30 -4.65 -18.02 -3.54
N ARG A 31 -5.25 -18.30 -4.69
CA ARG A 31 -6.57 -18.94 -4.78
C ARG A 31 -6.56 -20.30 -4.10
N LYS A 32 -5.59 -21.16 -4.41
CA LYS A 32 -5.45 -22.46 -3.75
C LYS A 32 -5.27 -22.33 -2.24
N GLU A 33 -4.45 -21.39 -1.77
CA GLU A 33 -4.30 -21.11 -0.33
C GLU A 33 -5.63 -20.69 0.31
N MET A 34 -6.41 -19.81 -0.34
CA MET A 34 -7.70 -19.37 0.17
C MET A 34 -8.72 -20.51 0.26
N GLU A 35 -8.76 -21.38 -0.74
CA GLU A 35 -9.71 -22.51 -0.83
C GLU A 35 -9.29 -23.67 0.09
N GLU A 36 -8.07 -24.19 -0.06
CA GLU A 36 -7.60 -25.44 0.55
C GLU A 36 -7.16 -25.24 2.01
N GLU A 37 -6.46 -24.14 2.32
CA GLU A 37 -5.91 -23.91 3.67
C GLU A 37 -6.85 -23.07 4.55
N LYS A 38 -7.52 -22.08 3.95
CA LYS A 38 -8.38 -21.13 4.70
C LYS A 38 -9.87 -21.47 4.60
N GLY A 39 -10.21 -22.49 3.81
CA GLY A 39 -11.57 -23.03 3.69
C GLY A 39 -12.56 -22.03 3.14
N LEU A 40 -12.15 -21.18 2.20
CA LEU A 40 -13.03 -20.24 1.51
C LEU A 40 -13.78 -20.96 0.38
N THR A 41 -15.01 -20.54 0.07
CA THR A 41 -15.72 -21.11 -1.08
C THR A 41 -15.12 -20.62 -2.39
N VAL A 42 -15.23 -21.45 -3.43
CA VAL A 42 -14.72 -21.17 -4.78
C VAL A 42 -15.31 -19.85 -5.31
N GLU A 43 -16.60 -19.61 -5.08
CA GLU A 43 -17.28 -18.40 -5.53
C GLU A 43 -16.78 -17.14 -4.82
N ALA A 44 -16.45 -17.25 -3.53
CA ALA A 44 -15.89 -16.12 -2.78
C ALA A 44 -14.46 -15.82 -3.22
N ALA A 45 -13.64 -16.86 -3.44
CA ALA A 45 -12.28 -16.73 -3.96
C ALA A 45 -12.26 -16.09 -5.37
N ASP A 46 -13.17 -16.48 -6.27
CA ASP A 46 -13.29 -15.89 -7.60
C ASP A 46 -13.73 -14.43 -7.58
N LYS A 47 -14.67 -14.07 -6.70
CA LYS A 47 -15.07 -12.66 -6.49
C LYS A 47 -13.91 -11.81 -5.98
N ILE A 48 -13.18 -12.30 -4.98
CA ILE A 48 -11.96 -11.62 -4.49
C ILE A 48 -10.97 -11.45 -5.64
N GLY A 49 -10.76 -12.51 -6.42
CA GLY A 49 -9.89 -12.50 -7.59
C GLY A 49 -10.22 -11.46 -8.65
N THR A 50 -11.50 -11.17 -8.81
CA THR A 50 -11.97 -10.12 -9.73
C THR A 50 -11.54 -8.74 -9.22
N PHE A 51 -11.67 -8.48 -7.92
CA PHE A 51 -11.33 -7.18 -7.35
C PHE A 51 -9.83 -6.96 -7.14
N VAL A 52 -9.09 -7.96 -6.67
CA VAL A 52 -7.64 -7.79 -6.40
C VAL A 52 -6.81 -7.61 -7.68
N LYS A 53 -7.37 -7.86 -8.87
CA LYS A 53 -6.70 -7.56 -10.15
C LYS A 53 -6.91 -6.12 -10.61
N GLU A 54 -7.82 -5.39 -9.97
CA GLU A 54 -8.16 -4.02 -10.34
C GLU A 54 -7.16 -3.04 -9.70
N ARG A 55 -6.39 -2.40 -10.57
CA ARG A 55 -5.51 -1.29 -10.21
C ARG A 55 -5.44 -0.29 -11.35
N GLY A 56 -5.31 1.00 -11.05
CA GLY A 56 -5.28 2.01 -12.10
C GLY A 56 -5.26 3.44 -11.59
N HIS A 57 -5.63 4.36 -12.48
CA HIS A 57 -5.73 5.77 -12.14
C HIS A 57 -6.79 5.99 -11.04
N PRO A 58 -6.50 6.77 -9.98
CA PRO A 58 -7.38 6.88 -8.81
C PRO A 58 -8.82 7.28 -9.13
N LEU A 59 -9.02 8.29 -10.00
CA LEU A 59 -10.35 8.80 -10.32
C LEU A 59 -11.16 7.84 -11.20
N GLU A 60 -10.50 7.12 -12.11
CA GLU A 60 -11.16 6.18 -13.03
C GLU A 60 -11.65 4.96 -12.27
N LEU A 61 -10.78 4.35 -11.46
CA LEU A 61 -11.15 3.19 -10.66
C LEU A 61 -12.17 3.57 -9.59
N LEU A 62 -12.06 4.74 -8.95
CA LEU A 62 -13.09 5.22 -8.03
C LEU A 62 -14.45 5.35 -8.71
N SER A 63 -14.49 5.93 -9.91
CA SER A 63 -15.73 6.09 -10.69
C SER A 63 -16.34 4.73 -11.05
N LYS A 64 -15.52 3.75 -11.42
CA LYS A 64 -15.93 2.37 -11.67
C LYS A 64 -16.53 1.72 -10.41
N LEU A 65 -15.90 1.90 -9.25
CA LEU A 65 -16.40 1.34 -7.98
C LEU A 65 -17.68 2.03 -7.49
N LYS A 66 -17.88 3.30 -7.84
CA LYS A 66 -19.09 4.10 -7.53
C LYS A 66 -20.15 4.06 -8.64
N GLN A 67 -20.01 3.19 -9.64
CA GLN A 67 -21.01 3.06 -10.69
C GLN A 67 -22.35 2.58 -10.11
N GLU A 68 -23.47 3.08 -10.65
CA GLU A 68 -24.81 2.65 -10.26
C GLU A 68 -24.96 1.12 -10.39
N GLY A 69 -25.53 0.48 -9.36
CA GLY A 69 -25.63 -0.98 -9.26
C GLY A 69 -24.38 -1.68 -8.72
N SER A 70 -23.34 -0.94 -8.35
CA SER A 70 -22.16 -1.50 -7.68
C SER A 70 -22.49 -2.00 -6.27
N LYS A 71 -22.08 -3.23 -5.96
CA LYS A 71 -22.20 -3.81 -4.61
C LYS A 71 -21.43 -3.04 -3.53
N PHE A 72 -20.47 -2.19 -3.93
CA PHE A 72 -19.79 -1.31 -2.99
C PHE A 72 -20.70 -0.20 -2.44
N LEU A 73 -21.74 0.18 -3.19
CA LEU A 73 -22.73 1.18 -2.74
C LEU A 73 -23.77 0.59 -1.78
N GLU A 74 -23.97 -0.73 -1.82
CA GLU A 74 -24.88 -1.46 -0.92
C GLU A 74 -24.27 -1.72 0.47
N ASN A 75 -22.95 -1.59 0.62
CA ASN A 75 -22.22 -1.85 1.86
C ASN A 75 -21.80 -0.53 2.53
N GLU A 76 -22.34 -0.25 3.72
CA GLU A 76 -22.10 1.01 4.45
C GLU A 76 -20.60 1.30 4.67
N GLY A 77 -19.83 0.31 5.10
CA GLY A 77 -18.39 0.46 5.34
C GLY A 77 -17.62 0.80 4.06
N SER A 78 -17.99 0.18 2.94
CA SER A 78 -17.40 0.47 1.64
C SER A 78 -17.77 1.87 1.14
N LEU A 79 -19.01 2.33 1.38
CA LEU A 79 -19.45 3.67 1.01
C LEU A 79 -18.68 4.76 1.77
N VAL A 80 -18.46 4.58 3.08
CA VAL A 80 -17.61 5.49 3.88
C VAL A 80 -16.20 5.53 3.32
N ALA A 81 -15.58 4.37 3.08
CA ALA A 81 -14.22 4.28 2.55
C ALA A 81 -14.07 4.94 1.16
N LEU A 82 -15.04 4.74 0.26
CA LEU A 82 -15.02 5.36 -1.07
C LEU A 82 -15.17 6.89 -0.99
N ASN A 83 -15.94 7.42 -0.04
CA ASN A 83 -16.07 8.87 0.17
C ASN A 83 -14.79 9.48 0.79
N GLU A 84 -14.14 8.77 1.69
CA GLU A 84 -12.82 9.18 2.22
C GLU A 84 -11.75 9.18 1.10
N LEU A 85 -11.71 8.13 0.26
CA LEU A 85 -10.82 8.07 -0.90
C LEU A 85 -11.12 9.16 -1.93
N GLU A 86 -12.40 9.46 -2.19
CA GLU A 86 -12.78 10.57 -3.06
C GLU A 86 -12.23 11.91 -2.55
N SER A 87 -12.35 12.14 -1.25
CA SER A 87 -11.83 13.35 -0.60
C SER A 87 -10.30 13.41 -0.72
N LEU A 88 -9.61 12.30 -0.48
CA LEU A 88 -8.17 12.19 -0.64
C LEU A 88 -7.74 12.46 -2.09
N PHE A 89 -8.39 11.84 -3.07
CA PHE A 89 -8.04 12.00 -4.49
C PHE A 89 -8.26 13.43 -4.97
N LYS A 90 -9.33 14.11 -4.53
CA LYS A 90 -9.52 15.55 -4.79
C LYS A 90 -8.39 16.42 -4.23
N VAL A 91 -7.87 16.08 -3.04
CA VAL A 91 -6.72 16.80 -2.46
C VAL A 91 -5.44 16.52 -3.28
N LEU A 92 -5.22 15.28 -3.70
CA LEU A 92 -4.07 14.90 -4.52
C LEU A 92 -4.09 15.54 -5.91
N GLU A 93 -5.26 15.66 -6.53
CA GLU A 93 -5.46 16.36 -7.80
C GLU A 93 -5.08 17.85 -7.66
N LYS A 94 -5.63 18.52 -6.63
CA LYS A 94 -5.29 19.93 -6.32
C LYS A 94 -3.80 20.12 -6.02
N SER A 95 -3.17 19.12 -5.41
CA SER A 95 -1.74 19.12 -5.09
C SER A 95 -0.85 18.74 -6.27
N LYS A 96 -1.42 18.39 -7.44
CA LYS A 96 -0.71 17.90 -8.64
C LYS A 96 0.13 16.65 -8.37
N CYS A 97 -0.33 15.81 -7.46
CA CYS A 97 0.33 14.56 -7.07
C CYS A 97 -0.43 13.31 -7.53
N ILE A 98 -1.63 13.46 -8.09
CA ILE A 98 -2.51 12.32 -8.40
C ILE A 98 -1.89 11.34 -9.42
N ASP A 99 -1.14 11.85 -10.40
CA ASP A 99 -0.46 11.03 -11.41
C ASP A 99 0.67 10.15 -10.85
N LYS A 100 1.10 10.42 -9.61
CA LYS A 100 2.09 9.60 -8.89
C LYS A 100 1.46 8.46 -8.11
N VAL A 101 0.13 8.42 -8.03
CA VAL A 101 -0.62 7.46 -7.22
C VAL A 101 -1.35 6.48 -8.13
N VAL A 102 -1.29 5.20 -7.77
CA VAL A 102 -2.10 4.14 -8.36
C VAL A 102 -3.04 3.66 -7.27
N PHE A 103 -4.34 3.64 -7.56
CA PHE A 103 -5.30 3.01 -6.66
C PHE A 103 -5.30 1.51 -6.95
N ASP A 104 -4.98 0.70 -5.94
CA ASP A 104 -4.75 -0.74 -6.07
C ASP A 104 -5.55 -1.51 -5.01
N LEU A 105 -6.48 -2.35 -5.46
CA LEU A 105 -7.34 -3.17 -4.58
C LEU A 105 -6.64 -4.44 -4.07
N SER A 106 -5.45 -4.78 -4.59
CA SER A 106 -4.62 -5.87 -4.06
C SER A 106 -3.80 -5.46 -2.83
N LEU A 107 -3.69 -4.15 -2.55
CA LEU A 107 -2.90 -3.67 -1.43
C LEU A 107 -3.61 -3.95 -0.11
N ALA A 108 -3.30 -5.10 0.50
CA ALA A 108 -3.83 -5.52 1.79
C ALA A 108 -2.67 -5.84 2.72
N ARG A 109 -2.22 -4.86 3.52
CA ARG A 109 -1.14 -5.12 4.48
C ARG A 109 -1.62 -6.07 5.59
N GLY A 110 -0.80 -7.06 5.94
CA GLY A 110 -1.07 -8.00 7.04
C GLY A 110 -1.07 -7.40 8.46
N LEU A 111 -1.09 -6.08 8.60
CA LEU A 111 -1.10 -5.35 9.86
C LEU A 111 -2.53 -4.94 10.20
N ASP A 112 -3.06 -5.45 11.29
CA ASP A 112 -4.45 -5.32 11.73
C ASP A 112 -4.77 -3.99 12.42
N TYR A 113 -3.80 -3.08 12.51
CA TYR A 113 -3.97 -1.79 13.19
C TYR A 113 -4.47 -0.65 12.27
N TYR A 114 -4.47 -0.84 10.94
CA TYR A 114 -4.97 0.19 10.03
C TYR A 114 -6.51 0.23 10.03
N THR A 115 -7.05 1.45 10.11
CA THR A 115 -8.49 1.71 10.22
C THR A 115 -9.04 2.56 9.07
N GLY A 116 -8.20 2.91 8.09
CA GLY A 116 -8.56 3.76 6.95
C GLY A 116 -7.61 3.55 5.79
N VAL A 117 -7.19 4.64 5.13
CA VAL A 117 -6.26 4.56 3.99
C VAL A 117 -4.97 3.82 4.35
N ILE A 118 -4.50 3.01 3.41
CA ILE A 118 -3.20 2.36 3.42
C ILE A 118 -2.50 2.75 2.11
N PHE A 119 -1.21 3.02 2.17
CA PHE A 119 -0.43 3.36 0.99
C PHE A 119 1.00 2.82 1.08
N GLU A 120 1.57 2.61 -0.09
CA GLU A 120 2.91 2.08 -0.29
C GLU A 120 3.59 2.84 -1.43
N ALA A 121 4.86 3.18 -1.23
CA ALA A 121 5.70 3.78 -2.25
C ALA A 121 6.66 2.73 -2.79
N VAL A 122 6.62 2.51 -4.11
CA VAL A 122 7.50 1.59 -4.81
C VAL A 122 8.42 2.40 -5.72
N PHE A 123 9.71 2.07 -5.72
CA PHE A 123 10.67 2.70 -6.60
C PHE A 123 10.49 2.15 -8.03
N LYS A 124 10.25 3.05 -9.01
CA LYS A 124 10.04 2.70 -10.43
C LYS A 124 11.28 2.87 -11.31
N GLY A 125 12.41 3.31 -10.74
CA GLY A 125 13.63 3.51 -11.51
C GLY A 125 14.29 2.18 -11.90
N ASN A 126 15.12 2.23 -12.94
CA ASN A 126 15.85 1.06 -13.41
C ASN A 126 17.15 0.92 -12.62
N THR A 127 17.21 -0.04 -11.69
CA THR A 127 18.40 -0.35 -10.88
C THR A 127 18.90 -1.76 -11.18
N GLN A 128 20.21 -1.97 -11.14
CA GLN A 128 20.81 -3.30 -11.25
C GLN A 128 20.46 -4.18 -10.04
N VAL A 129 19.98 -3.57 -8.95
CA VAL A 129 19.50 -4.23 -7.71
C VAL A 129 18.16 -4.99 -7.91
N GLY A 130 17.58 -4.99 -9.12
CA GLY A 130 16.32 -5.67 -9.39
C GLY A 130 15.11 -4.92 -8.81
N ASN A 131 13.99 -5.62 -8.61
CA ASN A 131 12.78 -5.03 -8.04
C ASN A 131 12.98 -4.80 -6.53
N VAL A 132 13.24 -3.56 -6.13
CA VAL A 132 13.55 -3.18 -4.74
C VAL A 132 12.30 -3.26 -3.83
N GLY A 133 11.13 -3.46 -4.42
CA GLY A 133 9.85 -3.48 -3.73
C GLY A 133 9.53 -2.13 -3.10
N SER A 134 8.77 -2.18 -2.01
CA SER A 134 8.39 -1.00 -1.24
C SER A 134 9.58 -0.30 -0.59
N ILE A 135 9.67 1.02 -0.76
CA ILE A 135 10.64 1.88 -0.07
C ILE A 135 10.00 2.69 1.05
N ALA A 136 8.67 2.86 1.05
CA ALA A 136 7.94 3.49 2.14
C ALA A 136 6.54 2.89 2.26
N ALA A 137 5.98 2.87 3.46
CA ALA A 137 4.62 2.43 3.69
C ALA A 137 3.98 3.22 4.82
N GLY A 138 2.65 3.31 4.79
CA GLY A 138 1.92 4.04 5.80
C GLY A 138 0.42 3.86 5.69
N GLY A 139 -0.29 4.58 6.55
CA GLY A 139 -1.74 4.53 6.60
C GLY A 139 -2.31 5.15 7.86
N ARG A 140 -3.63 5.09 7.97
CA ARG A 140 -4.42 5.64 9.08
C ARG A 140 -4.72 4.56 10.13
N TYR A 141 -4.50 4.85 11.41
CA TYR A 141 -4.57 3.90 12.52
C TYR A 141 -5.17 4.51 13.79
N ASP A 142 -6.48 4.71 13.79
CA ASP A 142 -7.15 5.51 14.83
C ASP A 142 -7.18 4.87 16.22
N ASN A 143 -7.04 3.54 16.29
CA ASN A 143 -7.18 2.80 17.53
C ASN A 143 -5.83 2.52 18.20
N PHE A 144 -4.72 2.61 17.47
CA PHE A 144 -3.41 2.14 17.93
C PHE A 144 -2.88 2.90 19.14
N ILE A 145 -2.91 4.23 19.10
CA ILE A 145 -2.46 5.08 20.23
C ILE A 145 -3.37 4.88 21.45
N GLY A 146 -4.67 4.67 21.22
CA GLY A 146 -5.66 4.45 22.27
C GLY A 146 -5.43 3.17 23.07
N MET A 147 -4.71 2.17 22.53
CA MET A 147 -4.35 0.96 23.27
C MET A 147 -3.40 1.23 24.46
N PHE A 148 -2.68 2.35 24.43
CA PHE A 148 -1.70 2.74 25.45
C PHE A 148 -2.16 3.94 26.29
N GLY A 149 -3.36 4.47 26.04
CA GLY A 149 -3.88 5.67 26.69
C GLY A 149 -5.35 5.54 27.08
N THR A 150 -5.92 6.60 27.64
CA THR A 150 -7.33 6.64 28.05
C THR A 150 -8.27 7.25 26.99
N LYS A 151 -7.70 7.81 25.91
CA LYS A 151 -8.46 8.48 24.85
C LYS A 151 -8.09 7.90 23.50
N LYS A 152 -9.08 7.78 22.63
CA LYS A 152 -8.87 7.49 21.21
C LYS A 152 -8.24 8.70 20.53
N VAL A 153 -7.12 8.50 19.86
CA VAL A 153 -6.39 9.55 19.12
C VAL A 153 -6.23 9.10 17.68
N PRO A 154 -7.04 9.63 16.74
CA PRO A 154 -6.88 9.40 15.30
C PRO A 154 -5.49 9.78 14.82
N ALA A 155 -4.84 8.92 14.04
CA ALA A 155 -3.48 9.14 13.56
C ALA A 155 -3.29 8.59 12.15
N VAL A 156 -2.42 9.24 11.39
CA VAL A 156 -1.93 8.79 10.09
C VAL A 156 -0.44 9.02 10.05
N GLY A 157 0.30 8.08 9.46
CA GLY A 157 1.75 8.13 9.44
C GLY A 157 2.33 7.38 8.25
N VAL A 158 3.62 7.61 8.02
CA VAL A 158 4.42 6.96 6.99
C VAL A 158 5.78 6.61 7.57
N SER A 159 6.33 5.47 7.15
CA SER A 159 7.68 5.04 7.47
C SER A 159 8.47 4.84 6.19
N LEU A 160 9.72 5.31 6.17
CA LEU A 160 10.65 5.16 5.06
C LEU A 160 11.67 4.07 5.40
N GLY A 161 11.79 3.07 4.54
CA GLY A 161 12.78 2.00 4.66
C GLY A 161 14.15 2.48 4.19
N ILE A 162 14.88 3.23 5.02
CA ILE A 162 16.19 3.81 4.69
C ILE A 162 17.20 2.75 4.21
N GLU A 163 17.15 1.53 4.76
CA GLU A 163 17.96 0.38 4.37
C GLU A 163 17.80 0.00 2.89
N ARG A 164 16.64 0.30 2.28
CA ARG A 164 16.40 0.08 0.85
C ARG A 164 16.74 1.31 0.01
N VAL A 165 16.62 2.49 0.59
CA VAL A 165 16.86 3.76 -0.10
C VAL A 165 18.36 3.99 -0.30
N PHE A 166 19.21 3.70 0.69
CA PHE A 166 20.65 3.92 0.56
C PHE A 166 21.29 3.17 -0.61
N PRO A 167 21.08 1.84 -0.80
CA PRO A 167 21.66 1.14 -1.94
C PRO A 167 21.16 1.66 -3.30
N ILE A 168 19.89 2.09 -3.38
CA ILE A 168 19.36 2.73 -4.59
C ILE A 168 20.13 4.03 -4.87
N MET A 169 20.31 4.89 -3.85
CA MET A 169 20.99 6.16 -3.98
C MET A 169 22.47 6.00 -4.33
N GLU A 170 23.17 5.06 -3.70
CA GLU A 170 24.57 4.73 -4.01
C GLU A 170 24.71 4.28 -5.47
N GLN A 171 23.79 3.46 -5.97
CA GLN A 171 23.84 3.00 -7.35
C GLN A 171 23.56 4.14 -8.35
N LEU A 172 22.62 5.03 -8.04
CA LEU A 172 22.29 6.18 -8.89
C LEU A 172 23.41 7.21 -8.95
N HIS A 173 24.23 7.31 -7.90
CA HIS A 173 25.34 8.24 -7.80
C HIS A 173 26.71 7.57 -7.95
N LYS A 174 26.77 6.34 -8.46
CA LYS A 174 28.03 5.56 -8.58
C LYS A 174 29.13 6.27 -9.37
N ASP A 175 28.74 7.10 -10.34
CA ASP A 175 29.66 7.88 -11.18
C ASP A 175 29.95 9.28 -10.64
N GLN A 176 29.37 9.66 -9.49
CA GLN A 176 29.66 10.92 -8.80
C GLN A 176 30.72 10.68 -7.74
N ALA A 177 31.79 11.48 -7.77
CA ALA A 177 32.78 11.46 -6.71
C ALA A 177 32.16 11.98 -5.41
N THR A 178 31.95 11.09 -4.44
CA THR A 178 31.61 11.48 -3.07
C THR A 178 32.88 11.84 -2.32
N GLN A 179 32.89 13.01 -1.68
CA GLN A 179 33.96 13.38 -0.75
C GLN A 179 33.63 12.79 0.63
N ASP A 180 34.53 11.97 1.16
CA ASP A 180 34.40 11.42 2.52
C ASP A 180 34.80 12.44 3.61
N THR A 181 35.27 13.61 3.20
CA THR A 181 35.71 14.68 4.10
C THR A 181 35.07 16.00 3.70
N GLU A 182 34.71 16.79 4.69
CA GLU A 182 34.29 18.19 4.52
C GLU A 182 35.49 19.16 4.65
N THR A 183 36.72 18.66 4.48
CA THR A 183 37.95 19.47 4.64
C THR A 183 38.08 20.47 3.49
N GLU A 184 37.95 21.76 3.81
CA GLU A 184 38.03 22.83 2.81
C GLU A 184 39.48 23.25 2.50
N VAL A 185 40.39 23.17 3.48
CA VAL A 185 41.77 23.63 3.33
C VAL A 185 42.77 22.76 4.09
N LEU A 186 43.86 22.38 3.41
CA LEU A 186 45.05 21.82 4.02
C LEU A 186 46.18 22.87 3.97
N VAL A 187 46.58 23.38 5.13
CA VAL A 187 47.72 24.30 5.23
C VAL A 187 49.00 23.47 5.38
N ALA A 188 49.92 23.57 4.42
CA ALA A 188 51.20 22.86 4.43
C ALA A 188 52.38 23.83 4.25
N ILE A 189 53.53 23.51 4.86
CA ILE A 189 54.79 24.23 4.71
C ILE A 189 55.80 23.26 4.09
N LEU A 190 56.29 23.56 2.88
CA LEU A 190 57.40 22.85 2.26
C LEU A 190 58.73 23.35 2.83
N ARG A 191 59.60 22.42 3.23
CA ARG A 191 61.00 22.69 3.63
C ARG A 191 61.95 22.30 2.50
#